data_AF-A0A4R0X2G9-F1
#
_entry.id   AF-A0A4R0X2G9-F1
#
_cell.length_a   1.000
_cell.length_b   1.000
_cell.length_c   1.000
_cell.angle_alpha   90.00
_cell.angle_beta   90.00
_cell.angle_gamma   90.00
#
_symmetry.space_group_name_H-M   'P 1'
#
loop_
_entity.id
_entity.type
_entity.pdbx_description
1 polymer ?
#
loop_
_entity_poly.entity_id
_entity_poly.type
_entity_poly.pdbx_seq_one_letter_code
_entity_poly.pdbx_strand_id
1 'polypeptide(L)'
;MTTYVILSRLAPDAFKDPKELKQIATTVAEKIKDECPAVTWKASYLTLGRFDVVDIVESNDLKQLELAALIIRGYGHAATETMQATVWSDFIGAL
;
A
#
# COMPACT_ATOMS: atom_id res chain seq x y z
N MET A 1 5.69 -6.44 14.66
CA MET A 1 4.42 -6.52 13.89
C MET A 1 4.72 -7.24 12.59
N THR A 2 3.75 -7.96 12.01
CA THR A 2 3.96 -8.62 10.72
C THR A 2 4.14 -7.56 9.63
N THR A 3 5.18 -7.70 8.80
CA THR A 3 5.47 -6.78 7.70
C THR A 3 4.75 -7.26 6.43
N TYR A 4 4.19 -6.33 5.69
CA TYR A 4 3.57 -6.59 4.40
C TYR A 4 4.04 -5.57 3.37
N VAL A 5 4.03 -6.01 2.12
CA VAL A 5 4.28 -5.20 0.94
C VAL A 5 2.98 -5.13 0.16
N ILE A 6 2.48 -3.91 -0.09
CA ILE A 6 1.35 -3.67 -0.99
C ILE A 6 1.93 -3.10 -2.29
N LEU A 7 1.72 -3.81 -3.38
CA LEU A 7 2.14 -3.43 -4.72
C LEU A 7 0.92 -2.90 -5.46
N SER A 8 0.96 -1.66 -5.90
CA SER A 8 -0.16 -1.01 -6.58
C SER A 8 0.19 -0.72 -8.03
N ARG A 9 -0.73 -1.02 -8.94
CA ARG A 9 -0.69 -0.58 -10.34
C ARG A 9 -1.88 0.33 -10.60
N LEU A 10 -1.61 1.57 -10.98
CA LEU A 10 -2.61 2.57 -11.31
C LEU A 10 -3.32 2.16 -12.60
N ALA A 11 -4.64 2.37 -12.65
CA ALA A 11 -5.41 2.16 -13.85
C ALA A 11 -4.96 3.17 -14.94
N PRO A 12 -5.01 2.81 -16.24
CA PRO A 12 -4.63 3.72 -17.33
C PRO A 12 -5.42 5.04 -17.34
N ASP A 13 -6.63 5.04 -16.78
CA ASP A 13 -7.55 6.17 -16.68
C ASP A 13 -7.73 6.69 -15.25
N ALA A 14 -6.82 6.33 -14.33
CA ALA A 14 -6.89 6.72 -12.91
C ALA A 14 -6.96 8.25 -12.70
N PHE A 15 -6.34 9.03 -13.58
CA PHE A 15 -6.39 10.50 -13.60
C PHE A 15 -6.04 11.04 -14.98
N LYS A 16 -6.44 12.28 -15.28
CA LYS A 16 -6.16 12.96 -16.56
C LYS A 16 -5.12 14.05 -16.42
N ASP A 17 -5.11 14.77 -15.30
CA ASP A 17 -4.06 15.73 -14.94
C ASP A 17 -3.15 15.11 -13.86
N PRO A 18 -1.81 15.12 -14.03
CA PRO A 18 -0.88 14.64 -13.01
C PRO A 18 -1.09 15.25 -11.60
N LYS A 19 -1.68 16.45 -11.51
CA LYS A 19 -2.01 17.09 -10.22
C LYS A 19 -3.12 16.39 -9.46
N GLU A 20 -4.01 15.67 -10.14
CA GLU A 20 -5.11 14.90 -9.53
C GLU A 20 -4.56 13.75 -8.67
N LEU A 21 -3.41 13.17 -9.05
CA LEU A 21 -2.77 12.09 -8.28
C LEU A 21 -2.50 12.50 -6.83
N LYS A 22 -2.14 13.77 -6.58
CA LYS A 22 -1.92 14.27 -5.22
C LYS A 22 -3.21 14.23 -4.40
N GLN A 23 -4.34 14.61 -4.99
CA GLN A 23 -5.64 14.61 -4.32
C GLN A 23 -6.09 13.18 -4.01
N ILE A 24 -5.96 12.29 -5.00
CA ILE A 24 -6.24 10.85 -4.85
C ILE A 24 -5.42 10.26 -3.70
N ALA A 25 -4.11 10.51 -3.67
CA ALA A 25 -3.22 10.03 -2.62
C ALA A 25 -3.62 10.56 -1.24
N THR A 26 -4.00 11.84 -1.13
CA THR A 26 -4.50 12.42 0.13
C THR A 26 -5.77 11.73 0.60
N THR A 27 -6.76 11.53 -0.29
CA THR A 27 -8.01 10.84 0.07
C THR A 27 -7.78 9.41 0.54
N VAL A 28 -6.90 8.66 -0.14
CA VAL A 28 -6.53 7.30 0.28
C VAL A 28 -5.87 7.32 1.66
N ALA A 29 -4.90 8.20 1.88
CA ALA A 29 -4.17 8.30 3.15
C ALA A 29 -5.09 8.66 4.33
N GLU A 30 -6.01 9.62 4.14
CA GLU A 30 -6.99 10.01 5.16
C GLU A 30 -7.92 8.85 5.53
N LYS A 31 -8.46 8.15 4.53
CA LYS A 31 -9.32 6.99 4.76
C LYS A 31 -8.63 5.85 5.49
N ILE A 32 -7.39 5.52 5.09
CA ILE A 32 -6.62 4.48 5.78
C ILE A 32 -6.33 4.89 7.22
N LYS A 33 -5.98 6.16 7.46
CA LYS A 33 -5.72 6.66 8.82
C LYS A 33 -6.95 6.55 9.72
N ASP A 34 -8.13 6.86 9.20
CA ASP A 34 -9.37 6.86 9.96
C ASP A 34 -9.94 5.45 10.16
N GLU A 35 -9.90 4.62 9.12
CA GLU A 35 -10.56 3.31 9.09
C GLU A 35 -9.63 2.14 9.47
N CYS A 36 -8.30 2.32 9.36
CA CYS A 36 -7.29 1.27 9.56
C CYS A 36 -6.18 1.66 10.57
N PRO A 37 -6.50 2.12 11.79
CA PRO A 37 -5.50 2.59 12.76
C PRO A 37 -4.48 1.53 13.22
N ALA A 38 -4.74 0.24 13.00
CA ALA A 38 -3.81 -0.85 13.29
C ALA A 38 -2.79 -1.10 12.17
N VAL A 39 -2.86 -0.36 11.06
CA VAL A 39 -1.90 -0.44 9.95
C VAL A 39 -0.92 0.71 10.05
N THR A 40 0.36 0.41 10.26
CA THR A 40 1.42 1.40 10.32
C THR A 40 2.14 1.47 8.97
N TRP A 41 2.10 2.64 8.33
CA TRP A 41 2.86 2.90 7.10
C TRP A 41 4.34 3.14 7.44
N LYS A 42 5.24 2.36 6.85
CA LYS A 42 6.69 2.46 7.07
C LYS A 42 7.36 3.27 5.99
N ALA A 43 7.01 2.99 4.73
CA ALA A 43 7.55 3.68 3.57
C ALA A 43 6.63 3.48 2.36
N SER A 44 6.72 4.42 1.42
CA SER A 44 6.10 4.34 0.10
C SER A 44 7.12 4.73 -0.94
N TYR A 45 7.18 3.99 -2.04
CA TYR A 45 8.07 4.25 -3.16
C TYR A 45 7.28 4.29 -4.46
N LEU A 46 7.60 5.26 -5.32
CA LEU A 46 7.20 5.20 -6.72
C LEU A 46 8.21 4.34 -7.48
N THR A 47 7.73 3.49 -8.36
CA THR A 47 8.57 2.65 -9.22
C THR A 47 8.23 2.86 -10.69
N LEU A 48 9.22 2.70 -11.56
CA LEU A 48 9.08 2.83 -13.01
C LEU A 48 8.87 1.46 -13.69
N GLY A 49 8.26 0.51 -12.96
CA GLY A 49 8.24 -0.91 -13.31
C GLY A 49 6.83 -1.46 -13.49
N ARG A 50 6.68 -2.78 -13.30
CA ARG A 50 5.39 -3.49 -13.36
C ARG A 50 4.33 -2.92 -12.40
N PHE A 51 4.79 -2.34 -11.30
CA PHE A 51 3.97 -1.68 -10.30
C PHE A 51 4.39 -0.23 -10.25
N ASP A 52 3.44 0.66 -9.99
CA ASP A 52 3.67 2.10 -9.95
C ASP A 52 4.03 2.55 -8.52
N VAL A 53 3.45 1.88 -7.51
CA VAL A 53 3.68 2.19 -6.10
C VAL A 53 3.98 0.92 -5.31
N VAL A 54 4.93 1.03 -4.38
CA VAL A 54 5.27 0.01 -3.39
C VAL A 54 5.10 0.61 -2.00
N ASP A 55 4.21 0.04 -1.21
CA ASP A 55 4.00 0.43 0.19
C ASP A 55 4.49 -0.67 1.12
N ILE A 56 5.30 -0.28 2.10
CA ILE A 56 5.76 -1.15 3.19
C ILE A 56 4.95 -0.81 4.42
N VAL A 57 4.22 -1.80 4.95
CA VAL A 57 3.32 -1.61 6.08
C VAL A 57 3.52 -2.67 7.14
N GLU A 58 3.24 -2.33 8.38
CA GLU A 58 3.24 -3.24 9.51
C GLU A 58 1.82 -3.33 10.09
N SER A 59 1.33 -4.55 10.32
CA SER A 59 0.08 -4.75 11.06
C SER A 59 0.02 -6.15 11.69
N ASN A 60 -0.71 -6.26 12.79
CA ASN A 60 -1.13 -7.55 13.35
C ASN A 60 -2.65 -7.79 13.16
N ASP A 61 -3.37 -6.85 12.56
CA ASP A 61 -4.80 -6.96 12.24
C ASP A 61 -4.96 -7.13 10.73
N LEU A 62 -5.12 -8.39 10.30
CA LEU A 62 -5.27 -8.73 8.89
C LEU A 62 -6.50 -8.07 8.26
N LYS A 63 -7.60 -7.88 9.02
CA LYS A 63 -8.83 -7.30 8.47
C LYS A 63 -8.64 -5.83 8.12
N GLN A 64 -7.91 -5.09 8.95
CA GLN A 64 -7.58 -3.69 8.64
C GLN A 64 -6.57 -3.58 7.49
N LEU A 65 -5.63 -4.53 7.37
CA LEU A 65 -4.75 -4.59 6.20
C LEU A 65 -5.52 -4.86 4.90
N GLU A 66 -6.47 -5.80 4.91
CA GLU A 66 -7.36 -6.09 3.79
C GLU A 66 -8.20 -4.85 3.41
N LEU A 67 -8.74 -4.15 4.41
CA LEU A 67 -9.48 -2.91 4.19
C LEU A 67 -8.58 -1.81 3.62
N ALA A 68 -7.37 -1.61 4.12
CA ALA A 68 -6.42 -0.64 3.58
C ALA A 68 -6.11 -0.92 2.10
N ALA A 69 -5.87 -2.19 1.75
CA ALA A 69 -5.66 -2.59 0.36
C ALA A 69 -6.91 -2.35 -0.51
N LEU A 70 -8.11 -2.55 0.03
CA LEU A 70 -9.38 -2.26 -0.66
C LEU A 70 -9.60 -0.76 -0.86
N ILE A 71 -9.25 0.06 0.14
CA ILE A 71 -9.31 1.54 0.05
C ILE A 71 -8.39 2.03 -1.07
N ILE A 72 -7.16 1.50 -1.17
CA ILE A 72 -6.25 1.82 -2.28
C ILE A 72 -6.88 1.42 -3.62
N ARG A 73 -7.49 0.24 -3.73
CA ARG A 73 -8.15 -0.17 -4.98
C ARG A 73 -9.28 0.78 -5.38
N GLY A 74 -10.17 1.07 -4.44
CA GLY A 74 -11.39 1.84 -4.71
C GLY A 74 -11.12 3.31 -4.93
N TYR A 75 -10.40 3.95 -4.01
CA TYR A 75 -10.17 5.40 -4.02
C TYR A 75 -8.87 5.79 -4.72
N GLY A 76 -7.89 4.89 -4.80
CA GLY A 76 -6.63 5.10 -5.51
C GLY A 76 -6.68 4.71 -6.99
N HIS A 77 -7.82 4.16 -7.46
CA HIS A 77 -8.00 3.65 -8.83
C HIS A 77 -6.86 2.71 -9.26
N ALA A 78 -6.53 1.74 -8.40
CA ALA A 78 -5.41 0.84 -8.59
C ALA A 78 -5.81 -0.63 -8.46
N ALA A 79 -5.08 -1.51 -9.14
CA ALA A 79 -5.03 -2.92 -8.76
C ALA A 79 -3.96 -3.09 -7.68
N THR A 80 -4.23 -3.88 -6.62
CA THR A 80 -3.23 -4.15 -5.57
C THR A 80 -2.91 -5.64 -5.40
N GLU A 81 -1.63 -5.96 -5.18
CA GLU A 81 -1.14 -7.27 -4.77
C GLU A 81 -0.50 -7.10 -3.38
N THR A 82 -1.00 -7.82 -2.36
CA THR A 82 -0.47 -7.72 -0.98
C THR A 82 0.25 -9.00 -0.60
N MET A 83 1.50 -8.87 -0.14
CA MET A 83 2.35 -10.01 0.24
C MET A 83 2.87 -9.83 1.67
N GLN A 84 2.84 -10.89 2.47
CA GLN A 84 3.60 -10.89 3.72
C GLN A 84 5.10 -10.93 3.41
N ALA A 85 5.88 -10.15 4.13
CA ALA A 85 7.33 -10.08 3.98
C ALA A 85 8.05 -10.46 5.28
N THR A 86 9.11 -11.23 5.13
CA THR A 86 10.10 -11.48 6.17
C THR A 86 11.29 -10.56 5.95
N VAL A 87 11.78 -9.92 7.00
CA VAL A 87 12.99 -9.08 6.91
C VAL A 87 14.17 -9.96 6.49
N TRP A 88 14.95 -9.49 5.52
CA TRP A 88 16.03 -10.28 4.92
C TRP A 88 17.07 -10.76 5.94
N SER A 89 17.49 -9.89 6.85
CA SER A 89 18.44 -10.23 7.91
C SER A 89 17.93 -11.33 8.83
N ASP A 90 16.63 -11.32 9.13
CA ASP A 90 16.00 -12.29 10.02
C ASP A 90 15.93 -13.66 9.34
N PHE A 91 15.61 -13.68 8.04
CA PHE A 91 15.63 -14.91 7.24
C PHE A 91 17.04 -15.51 7.17
N ILE A 92 18.07 -14.70 6.85
CA ILE A 92 19.46 -15.18 6.78
C ILE A 92 19.96 -15.66 8.14
N GLY A 93 19.62 -14.96 9.23
CA GLY A 93 20.02 -15.36 10.58
C GLY A 93 19.35 -16.63 11.10
N ALA A 94 18.27 -17.09 10.45
CA ALA A 94 17.56 -18.32 10.81
C ALA A 94 18.07 -19.57 10.06
N LEU A 95 18.95 -19.41 9.06
CA LEU A 95 19.63 -20.49 8.34
C LEU A 95 20.92 -20.90 9.03
#